data_AF-A0A0Q5PLF2-F1
#
_entry.id   AF-A0A0Q5PLF2-F1
#
_cell.length_a   1.000
_cell.length_b   1.000
_cell.length_c   1.000
_cell.angle_alpha   90.00
_cell.angle_beta   90.00
_cell.angle_gamma   90.00
#
_symmetry.space_group_name_H-M   'P 1'
#
loop_
_entity.id
_entity.type
_entity.pdbx_description
1 polymer ?
#
loop_
_entity_poly.entity_id
_entity_poly.type
_entity_poly.pdbx_seq_one_letter_code
_entity_poly.pdbx_strand_id
1 'polypeptide(L)'
;MFWADASGLKEHILAAAEAYVAAGLFERIESDVDPTLAEDAVSARVLRDQLESLSAGRPAVIGTDAVPPEVLIHILGLAPNAARLSVRLWETVSLGRLATNALLHHDHCRIDPPPRGWGTGPSINRLLVNTVAAQEKWDNIPPLLGGEVARAVLAGTPYPRTLLSNAIMRLRAGDDPANGWHAAAIRAVLMRLDTEKGRRPDVSLDITEKNPGYRLGRLFAVLEEAQEQALDRNVNATIRDRYFGAASATPATVFPLLLRGVQNHLGKLRKDNPGAAIGIERKLGEVMSGIGSAFAPALRLEDQGRFAIGYYHQRSDRFRKKEDAPATAAVNQGDPS
;
A
#
# COMPACT_ATOMS: atom_id res chain seq x y z
N MET A 1 9.95 11.10 21.33
CA MET A 1 10.10 10.59 22.70
C MET A 1 8.80 9.87 23.02
N PHE A 2 8.87 8.55 23.12
CA PHE A 2 7.79 7.70 23.60
C PHE A 2 8.03 7.47 25.10
N TRP A 3 6.96 7.38 25.89
CA TRP A 3 7.04 7.00 27.29
C TRP A 3 5.76 6.28 27.64
N ALA A 4 5.86 5.06 28.17
CA ALA A 4 4.73 4.35 28.73
C ALA A 4 4.73 4.47 30.26
N ASP A 5 3.63 4.96 30.82
CA ASP A 5 3.36 4.96 32.25
C ASP A 5 3.03 3.53 32.70
N ALA A 6 3.70 3.02 33.72
CA ALA A 6 3.42 1.72 34.30
C ALA A 6 3.38 1.87 35.81
N SER A 7 2.34 2.52 36.32
CA SER A 7 2.03 2.47 37.75
C SER A 7 1.72 1.03 38.17
N GLY A 8 2.77 0.27 38.51
CA GLY A 8 2.69 -1.09 39.07
C GLY A 8 3.48 -2.19 38.36
N LEU A 9 4.19 -1.93 37.26
CA LEU A 9 5.02 -2.95 36.56
C LEU A 9 6.51 -2.57 36.55
N LYS A 10 7.39 -3.58 36.65
CA LYS A 10 8.85 -3.44 36.71
C LYS A 10 9.42 -2.82 35.41
N GLU A 11 10.42 -1.94 35.53
CA GLU A 11 11.06 -1.15 34.45
C GLU A 11 11.47 -1.95 33.19
N HIS A 12 11.81 -3.23 33.31
CA HIS A 12 12.26 -4.07 32.19
C HIS A 12 11.17 -4.44 31.16
N ILE A 13 9.89 -4.35 31.55
CA ILE A 13 8.73 -4.68 30.70
C ILE A 13 8.46 -3.56 29.69
N LEU A 14 8.80 -2.34 30.08
CA LEU A 14 8.64 -1.11 29.31
C LEU A 14 9.53 -1.11 28.06
N ALA A 15 10.80 -1.50 28.21
CA ALA A 15 11.78 -1.52 27.14
C ALA A 15 11.41 -2.42 25.94
N ALA A 16 10.77 -3.56 26.19
CA ALA A 16 10.36 -4.48 25.12
C ALA A 16 9.12 -3.97 24.35
N ALA A 17 8.15 -3.39 25.05
CA ALA A 17 6.99 -2.74 24.42
C ALA A 17 7.41 -1.49 23.62
N GLU A 18 8.37 -0.72 24.14
CA GLU A 18 9.00 0.42 23.47
C GLU A 18 9.70 0.00 22.18
N ALA A 19 10.49 -1.06 22.23
CA ALA A 19 11.18 -1.60 21.06
C ALA A 19 10.21 -2.03 19.95
N TYR A 20 9.01 -2.52 20.28
CA TYR A 20 8.00 -2.86 19.27
C TYR A 20 7.33 -1.66 18.62
N VAL A 21 6.90 -0.69 19.43
CA VAL A 21 6.32 0.53 18.90
C VAL A 21 7.34 1.22 17.99
N ALA A 22 8.60 1.30 18.44
CA ALA A 22 9.69 1.88 17.68
C ALA A 22 10.05 1.06 16.42
N ALA A 23 10.31 -0.24 16.53
CA ALA A 23 10.84 -1.04 15.41
C ALA A 23 9.76 -1.49 14.40
N GLY A 24 8.54 -1.79 14.86
CA GLY A 24 7.47 -2.35 14.03
C GLY A 24 6.53 -1.31 13.42
N LEU A 25 6.13 -0.31 14.21
CA LEU A 25 5.11 0.66 13.80
C LEU A 25 5.69 1.95 13.23
N PHE A 26 6.84 2.42 13.71
CA PHE A 26 7.42 3.70 13.30
C PHE A 26 8.79 3.60 12.60
N GLU A 27 9.41 2.41 12.56
CA GLU A 27 10.79 2.21 12.13
C GLU A 27 11.82 2.76 13.15
N ARG A 28 12.76 1.88 13.52
CA ARG A 28 13.74 1.95 14.61
C ARG A 28 14.09 3.37 15.08
N ILE A 29 13.58 3.73 16.27
CA ILE A 29 14.12 4.80 17.10
C ILE A 29 15.13 4.15 18.04
N GLU A 30 16.30 4.77 18.26
CA GLU A 30 17.25 4.35 19.29
C GLU A 30 16.52 4.27 20.64
N SER A 31 16.30 3.05 21.11
CA SER A 31 15.84 2.79 22.48
C SER A 31 17.08 2.50 23.31
N ASP A 32 17.43 3.41 24.21
CA ASP A 32 18.42 3.17 25.27
C ASP A 32 17.82 2.17 26.26
N VAL A 33 17.99 0.88 25.98
CA VAL A 33 17.59 -0.19 26.89
C VAL A 33 18.84 -0.65 27.64
N ASP A 34 18.87 -0.40 28.95
CA ASP A 34 19.94 -0.81 29.86
C ASP A 34 20.10 -2.36 29.87
N PRO A 35 21.28 -2.91 29.56
CA PRO A 35 21.50 -4.34 29.32
C PRO A 35 21.71 -5.20 30.57
N THR A 36 21.59 -4.67 31.79
CA THR A 36 21.73 -5.48 33.00
C THR A 36 20.35 -5.90 33.51
N LEU A 37 20.05 -7.21 33.58
CA LEU A 37 19.15 -7.90 34.55
C LEU A 37 18.79 -9.33 34.04
N ALA A 38 19.08 -10.35 34.85
CA ALA A 38 19.42 -11.71 34.38
C ALA A 38 18.34 -12.80 34.50
N GLU A 39 17.14 -12.52 35.06
CA GLU A 39 16.01 -13.47 35.06
C GLU A 39 14.89 -13.07 34.08
N ASP A 40 14.82 -11.77 33.76
CA ASP A 40 13.87 -11.14 32.83
C ASP A 40 14.26 -11.31 31.35
N ALA A 41 15.47 -11.82 31.08
CA ALA A 41 16.03 -11.95 29.73
C ALA A 41 15.27 -12.95 28.85
N VAL A 42 14.75 -14.04 29.43
CA VAL A 42 13.98 -15.05 28.68
C VAL A 42 12.60 -14.50 28.30
N SER A 43 11.87 -13.93 29.26
CA SER A 43 10.58 -13.28 29.00
C SER A 43 10.71 -12.11 28.03
N ALA A 44 11.77 -11.30 28.15
CA ALA A 44 12.07 -10.22 27.22
C ALA A 44 12.41 -10.74 25.81
N ARG A 45 13.12 -11.87 25.70
CA ARG A 45 13.42 -12.51 24.41
C ARG A 45 12.17 -13.08 23.75
N VAL A 46 11.34 -13.82 24.50
CA VAL A 46 10.06 -14.34 24.00
C VAL A 46 9.18 -13.20 23.51
N LEU A 47 9.06 -12.13 24.31
CA LEU A 47 8.29 -10.96 23.93
C LEU A 47 8.87 -10.31 22.67
N ARG A 48 10.19 -10.16 22.55
CA ARG A 48 10.85 -9.66 21.33
C ARG A 48 10.53 -10.50 20.11
N ASP A 49 10.62 -11.83 20.20
CA ASP A 49 10.33 -12.75 19.09
C ASP A 49 8.84 -12.67 18.66
N GLN A 50 7.93 -12.53 19.63
CA GLN A 50 6.51 -12.26 19.38
C GLN A 50 6.33 -10.93 18.63
N LEU A 51 6.99 -9.87 19.08
CA LEU A 51 6.91 -8.52 18.50
C LEU A 51 7.53 -8.45 17.09
N GLU A 52 8.62 -9.17 16.84
CA GLU A 52 9.23 -9.33 15.51
C GLU A 52 8.32 -10.09 14.54
N SER A 53 7.57 -11.08 15.04
CA SER A 53 6.57 -11.77 14.23
C SER A 53 5.42 -10.83 13.86
N LEU A 54 4.93 -10.04 14.82
CA LEU A 54 3.87 -9.05 14.58
C LEU A 54 4.31 -7.94 13.63
N SER A 55 5.53 -7.43 13.73
CA SER A 55 6.07 -6.41 12.82
C SER A 55 6.29 -6.91 11.40
N ALA A 56 6.39 -8.24 11.22
CA ALA A 56 6.38 -8.90 9.92
C ALA A 56 4.97 -9.23 9.42
N GLY A 57 3.92 -8.78 10.13
CA GLY A 57 2.52 -9.08 9.83
C GLY A 57 2.13 -10.55 10.09
N ARG A 58 2.94 -11.32 10.81
CA ARG A 58 2.64 -12.72 11.15
C ARG A 58 1.87 -12.77 12.47
N PRO A 59 0.75 -13.52 12.55
CA PRO A 59 0.03 -13.71 13.80
C PRO A 59 0.93 -14.29 14.88
N ALA A 60 0.95 -13.67 16.06
CA ALA A 60 1.61 -14.18 17.24
C ALA A 60 0.73 -13.92 18.46
N VAL A 61 0.70 -14.87 19.39
CA VAL A 61 0.11 -14.63 20.71
C VAL A 61 1.06 -13.71 21.44
N ILE A 62 0.61 -12.50 21.76
CA ILE A 62 1.42 -11.53 22.49
C ILE A 62 1.22 -11.68 23.98
N GLY A 63 2.32 -11.61 24.73
CA GLY A 63 2.34 -11.62 26.18
C GLY A 63 3.06 -12.83 26.77
N THR A 64 3.38 -12.71 28.06
CA THR A 64 4.01 -13.72 28.91
C THR A 64 3.37 -13.65 30.30
N ASP A 65 3.68 -14.61 31.19
CA ASP A 65 3.22 -14.54 32.59
C ASP A 65 3.71 -13.27 33.31
N ALA A 66 4.89 -12.76 32.91
CA ALA A 66 5.43 -11.49 33.42
C ALA A 66 4.80 -10.25 32.76
N VAL A 67 4.37 -10.37 31.50
CA VAL A 67 3.81 -9.27 30.70
C VAL A 67 2.48 -9.73 30.09
N PRO A 68 1.38 -9.70 30.86
CA PRO A 68 0.10 -10.16 30.35
C PRO A 68 -0.42 -9.22 29.24
N PRO A 69 -1.23 -9.72 28.29
CA PRO A 69 -1.76 -8.92 27.18
C PRO A 69 -2.66 -7.76 27.62
N GLU A 70 -3.16 -7.77 28.85
CA GLU A 70 -3.99 -6.72 29.45
C GLU A 70 -3.19 -5.49 29.90
N VAL A 71 -1.86 -5.58 29.98
CA VAL A 71 -0.98 -4.46 30.36
C VAL A 71 -1.27 -3.26 29.45
N LEU A 72 -1.51 -2.11 30.08
CA LEU A 72 -1.74 -0.86 29.36
C LEU A 72 -0.42 -0.26 28.89
N ILE A 73 -0.43 0.22 27.65
CA ILE A 73 0.66 0.94 27.02
C ILE A 73 0.15 2.35 26.76
N HIS A 74 0.89 3.33 27.28
CA HIS A 74 0.65 4.74 27.05
C HIS A 74 1.60 5.24 25.98
N ILE A 75 1.08 5.98 25.01
CA ILE A 75 1.81 6.42 23.82
C ILE A 75 1.65 7.92 23.70
N LEU A 76 2.76 8.63 23.94
CA LEU A 76 2.83 10.09 23.80
C LEU A 76 3.62 10.46 22.55
N GLY A 77 2.98 11.17 21.61
CA GLY A 77 3.63 11.76 20.45
C GLY A 77 3.84 13.26 20.65
N LEU A 78 5.09 13.69 20.66
CA LEU A 78 5.50 15.08 20.86
C LEU A 78 6.07 15.68 19.57
N ALA A 79 5.77 16.95 19.32
CA ALA A 79 6.42 17.74 18.29
C ALA A 79 6.99 19.03 18.88
N PRO A 80 8.18 19.47 18.42
CA PRO A 80 8.72 20.76 18.79
C PRO A 80 7.80 21.89 18.28
N ASN A 81 7.61 22.90 19.11
CA ASN A 81 6.89 24.13 18.78
C ASN A 81 7.64 25.32 19.39
N ALA A 82 8.68 25.77 18.69
CA ALA A 82 9.64 26.75 19.21
C ALA A 82 10.14 26.34 20.62
N ALA A 83 9.89 27.16 21.64
CA ALA A 83 10.27 26.89 23.03
C ALA A 83 9.29 25.96 23.80
N ARG A 84 8.29 25.39 23.13
CA ARG A 84 7.26 24.52 23.74
C ARG A 84 7.26 23.14 23.08
N LEU A 85 6.78 22.15 23.82
CA LEU A 85 6.42 20.84 23.27
C LEU A 85 4.90 20.82 23.03
N SER A 86 4.50 20.44 21.82
CA SER A 86 3.10 20.22 21.49
C SER A 86 2.79 18.73 21.52
N VAL A 87 1.76 18.34 22.26
CA VAL A 87 1.22 16.98 22.24
C VAL A 87 0.45 16.79 20.92
N ARG A 88 0.95 15.90 20.06
CA ARG A 88 0.33 15.52 18.78
C ARG A 88 -0.56 14.30 18.90
N LEU A 89 -0.19 13.40 19.80
CA LEU A 89 -0.84 12.13 20.02
C LEU A 89 -0.75 11.77 21.51
N TRP A 90 -1.86 11.31 22.07
CA TRP A 90 -1.89 10.64 23.35
C TRP A 90 -2.86 9.48 23.21
N GLU A 91 -2.37 8.26 23.33
CA GLU A 91 -3.19 7.05 23.26
C GLU A 91 -2.86 6.12 24.43
N THR A 92 -3.86 5.42 24.92
CA THR A 92 -3.71 4.37 25.94
C THR A 92 -4.40 3.12 25.42
N VAL A 93 -3.66 2.03 25.29
CA VAL A 93 -4.14 0.79 24.67
C VAL A 93 -3.46 -0.41 25.33
N SER A 94 -4.17 -1.53 25.49
CA SER A 94 -3.53 -2.74 26.03
C SER A 94 -2.56 -3.35 25.02
N LEU A 95 -1.54 -4.07 25.49
CA LEU A 95 -0.55 -4.77 24.66
C LEU A 95 -1.23 -5.72 23.65
N GLY A 96 -2.20 -6.51 24.11
CA GLY A 96 -2.99 -7.41 23.27
C GLY A 96 -3.76 -6.69 22.18
N ARG A 97 -4.35 -5.54 22.52
CA ARG A 97 -5.10 -4.73 21.55
C ARG A 97 -4.17 -4.05 20.55
N LEU A 98 -3.02 -3.55 21.00
CA LEU A 98 -2.01 -2.95 20.15
C LEU A 98 -1.48 -3.96 19.11
N ALA A 99 -1.15 -5.18 19.54
CA ALA A 99 -0.73 -6.26 18.64
C ALA A 99 -1.80 -6.60 17.60
N THR A 100 -3.07 -6.70 18.04
CA THR A 100 -4.21 -6.93 17.14
C THR A 100 -4.34 -5.80 16.12
N ASN A 101 -4.24 -4.54 16.58
CA ASN A 101 -4.35 -3.38 15.72
C ASN A 101 -3.21 -3.29 14.69
N ALA A 102 -2.00 -3.69 15.06
CA ALA A 102 -0.88 -3.79 14.14
C ALA A 102 -1.13 -4.85 13.05
N LEU A 103 -1.58 -6.06 13.40
CA LEU A 103 -1.94 -7.08 12.42
C LEU A 103 -3.06 -6.61 11.47
N LEU A 104 -4.06 -5.92 12.01
CA LEU A 104 -5.10 -5.28 11.19
C LEU A 104 -4.49 -4.25 10.23
N HIS A 105 -3.52 -3.45 10.67
CA HIS A 105 -2.83 -2.51 9.78
C HIS A 105 -2.13 -3.22 8.62
N HIS A 106 -1.39 -4.30 8.91
CA HIS A 106 -0.77 -5.13 7.88
C HIS A 106 -1.80 -5.70 6.90
N ASP A 107 -2.90 -6.27 7.39
CA ASP A 107 -3.95 -6.81 6.51
C ASP A 107 -4.63 -5.73 5.67
N HIS A 108 -4.88 -4.55 6.24
CA HIS A 108 -5.48 -3.41 5.54
C HIS A 108 -4.58 -2.91 4.40
N CYS A 109 -3.27 -2.88 4.61
CA CYS A 109 -2.30 -2.47 3.59
C CYS A 109 -1.91 -3.60 2.63
N ARG A 110 -2.32 -4.85 2.90
CA ARG A 110 -1.95 -6.01 2.08
C ARG A 110 -2.50 -5.87 0.67
N ILE A 111 -1.60 -5.94 -0.31
CA ILE A 111 -1.93 -5.93 -1.74
C ILE A 111 -1.00 -6.89 -2.47
N ASP A 112 -1.47 -7.48 -3.57
CA ASP A 112 -0.75 -8.45 -4.38
C ASP A 112 -0.63 -7.98 -5.84
N PRO A 113 0.59 -7.91 -6.39
CA PRO A 113 1.87 -8.15 -5.71
C PRO A 113 2.13 -7.14 -4.58
N PRO A 114 3.01 -7.46 -3.63
CA PRO A 114 3.40 -6.51 -2.60
C PRO A 114 4.13 -5.30 -3.21
N PRO A 115 4.06 -4.12 -2.58
CA PRO A 115 4.78 -2.94 -3.02
C PRO A 115 6.28 -3.18 -3.18
N ARG A 116 6.91 -2.40 -4.08
CA ARG A 116 8.35 -2.52 -4.30
C ARG A 116 9.11 -2.20 -3.01
N GLY A 117 9.98 -3.12 -2.59
CA GLY A 117 10.75 -2.98 -1.36
C GLY A 117 9.94 -3.23 -0.08
N TRP A 118 8.81 -3.95 -0.14
CA TRP A 118 7.93 -4.18 1.02
C TRP A 118 8.63 -4.65 2.30
N GLY A 119 9.54 -5.63 2.21
CA GLY A 119 10.24 -6.17 3.37
C GLY A 119 9.29 -6.79 4.38
N THR A 120 9.36 -6.37 5.65
CA THR A 120 8.52 -6.85 6.75
C THR A 120 7.09 -6.28 6.73
N GLY A 121 6.81 -5.29 5.89
CA GLY A 121 5.49 -4.64 5.81
C GLY A 121 5.57 -3.13 6.02
N PRO A 122 4.40 -2.46 6.06
CA PRO A 122 4.35 -1.01 6.10
C PRO A 122 4.40 -0.55 7.56
N SER A 123 5.54 0.00 7.97
CA SER A 123 5.51 0.92 9.12
C SER A 123 4.69 2.15 8.74
N ILE A 124 4.13 2.86 9.73
CA ILE A 124 3.42 4.13 9.53
C ILE A 124 4.30 5.10 8.75
N ASN A 125 5.59 5.14 9.08
CA ASN A 125 6.53 6.05 8.46
C ASN A 125 6.77 5.70 6.99
N ARG A 126 7.06 4.43 6.68
CA ARG A 126 7.25 3.98 5.31
C ARG A 126 6.00 4.19 4.48
N LEU A 127 4.83 3.91 5.04
CA LEU A 127 3.57 4.16 4.36
C LEU A 127 3.41 5.65 3.99
N LEU A 128 3.64 6.56 4.94
CA LEU A 128 3.49 8.01 4.68
C LEU A 128 4.55 8.54 3.70
N VAL A 129 5.81 8.17 3.88
CA VAL A 129 6.91 8.60 3.01
C VAL A 129 6.68 8.17 1.56
N ASN A 130 6.25 6.92 1.34
CA ASN A 130 6.08 6.38 0.00
C ASN A 130 4.73 6.76 -0.66
N THR A 131 3.84 7.50 0.01
CA THR A 131 2.49 7.78 -0.51
C THR A 131 2.01 9.21 -0.41
N VAL A 132 2.53 10.01 0.51
CA VAL A 132 2.09 11.40 0.70
C VAL A 132 3.23 12.40 0.62
N ALA A 133 4.45 11.98 0.97
CA ALA A 133 5.60 12.87 1.00
C ALA A 133 6.10 13.14 -0.43
N ALA A 134 6.14 14.41 -0.81
CA ALA A 134 6.82 14.79 -2.04
C ALA A 134 8.30 14.37 -1.99
N GLN A 135 8.81 13.80 -3.09
CA GLN A 135 10.20 13.31 -3.18
C GLN A 135 10.59 12.27 -2.11
N GLU A 136 9.61 11.60 -1.48
CA GLU A 136 9.85 10.62 -0.42
C GLU A 136 10.66 11.20 0.76
N LYS A 137 10.48 12.49 1.07
CA LYS A 137 11.14 13.18 2.20
C LYS A 137 10.20 13.37 3.38
N TRP A 138 10.63 12.95 4.57
CA TRP A 138 9.85 13.03 5.81
C TRP A 138 9.24 14.42 6.07
N ASP A 139 10.02 15.48 5.88
CA ASP A 139 9.59 16.86 6.12
C ASP A 139 8.45 17.33 5.21
N ASN A 140 8.19 16.61 4.12
CA ASN A 140 7.09 16.89 3.19
C ASN A 140 5.78 16.21 3.57
N ILE A 141 5.74 15.43 4.66
CA ILE A 141 4.49 14.86 5.18
C ILE A 141 3.65 15.99 5.80
N PRO A 142 2.35 16.10 5.47
CA PRO A 142 1.49 17.10 6.09
C PRO A 142 1.53 17.01 7.63
N PRO A 143 1.77 18.11 8.36
CA PRO A 143 2.12 18.08 9.79
C PRO A 143 1.12 17.40 10.74
N LEU A 144 -0.16 17.30 10.34
CA LEU A 144 -1.20 16.63 11.13
C LEU A 144 -1.41 15.17 10.71
N LEU A 145 -1.12 14.84 9.45
CA LEU A 145 -1.46 13.54 8.89
C LEU A 145 -0.69 12.39 9.55
N GLY A 146 0.58 12.62 9.89
CA GLY A 146 1.38 11.60 10.58
C GLY A 146 0.77 11.17 11.91
N GLY A 147 0.34 12.13 12.74
CA GLY A 147 -0.31 11.85 14.02
C GLY A 147 -1.69 11.21 13.86
N GLU A 148 -2.48 11.62 12.86
CA GLU A 148 -3.79 11.05 12.58
C GLU A 148 -3.71 9.59 12.11
N VAL A 149 -2.76 9.27 11.22
CA VAL A 149 -2.52 7.89 10.76
C VAL A 149 -1.98 7.04 11.90
N ALA A 150 -1.05 7.58 12.69
CA ALA A 150 -0.54 6.90 13.88
C ALA A 150 -1.66 6.55 14.86
N ARG A 151 -2.54 7.52 15.18
CA ARG A 151 -3.73 7.27 16.01
C ARG A 151 -4.60 6.17 15.42
N ALA A 152 -4.89 6.21 14.13
CA ALA A 152 -5.74 5.22 13.47
C ALA A 152 -5.16 3.80 13.57
N VAL A 153 -3.83 3.66 13.45
CA VAL A 153 -3.15 2.37 13.63
C VAL A 153 -3.17 1.95 15.09
N LEU A 154 -2.79 2.83 16.03
CA LEU A 154 -2.63 2.47 17.44
C LEU A 154 -3.96 2.18 18.13
N ALA A 155 -4.98 2.99 17.88
CA ALA A 155 -6.32 2.83 18.45
C ALA A 155 -7.20 1.86 17.64
N GLY A 156 -6.80 1.53 16.41
CA GLY A 156 -7.57 0.68 15.52
C GLY A 156 -8.83 1.36 14.96
N THR A 157 -8.82 2.69 14.84
CA THR A 157 -9.93 3.49 14.28
C THR A 157 -9.80 3.65 12.75
N PRO A 158 -10.81 4.20 12.05
CA PRO A 158 -10.69 4.53 10.63
C PRO A 158 -9.49 5.43 10.33
N TYR A 159 -8.81 5.17 9.21
CA TYR A 159 -7.76 6.07 8.70
C TYR A 159 -8.35 7.42 8.30
N PRO A 160 -7.60 8.52 8.43
CA PRO A 160 -8.09 9.82 8.03
C PRO A 160 -8.30 9.89 6.52
N ARG A 161 -9.42 10.48 6.08
CA ARG A 161 -9.74 10.64 4.64
C ARG A 161 -8.69 11.46 3.89
N THR A 162 -7.96 12.29 4.61
CA THR A 162 -6.81 13.06 4.10
C THR A 162 -5.68 12.17 3.61
N LEU A 163 -5.49 10.95 4.14
CA LEU A 163 -4.54 9.98 3.61
C LEU A 163 -4.90 9.59 2.17
N LEU A 164 -6.18 9.27 1.92
CA LEU A 164 -6.69 8.92 0.61
C LEU A 164 -6.53 10.07 -0.40
N SER A 165 -6.93 11.29 -0.02
CA SER A 165 -6.81 12.44 -0.91
C SER A 165 -5.36 12.79 -1.25
N ASN A 166 -4.44 12.72 -0.27
CA ASN A 166 -3.02 12.99 -0.52
C ASN A 166 -2.38 11.92 -1.40
N ALA A 167 -2.66 10.64 -1.17
CA ALA A 167 -2.15 9.55 -2.01
C ALA A 167 -2.62 9.69 -3.48
N ILE A 168 -3.89 10.03 -3.70
CA ILE A 168 -4.40 10.27 -5.06
C ILE A 168 -3.75 11.52 -5.68
N MET A 169 -3.58 12.59 -4.90
CA MET A 169 -2.92 13.81 -5.37
C MET A 169 -1.47 13.55 -5.78
N ARG A 170 -0.73 12.72 -5.03
CA ARG A 170 0.64 12.30 -5.36
C ARG A 170 0.72 11.52 -6.68
N LEU A 171 -0.20 10.58 -6.91
CA LEU A 171 -0.33 9.89 -8.20
C LEU A 171 -0.61 10.85 -9.36
N ARG A 172 -1.38 11.92 -9.13
CA ARG A 172 -1.62 12.98 -10.14
C ARG A 172 -0.40 13.85 -10.39
N ALA A 173 0.43 14.02 -9.37
CA ALA A 173 1.66 14.81 -9.42
C ALA A 173 2.82 14.03 -10.07
N GLY A 174 2.61 12.76 -10.46
CA GLY A 174 3.57 11.97 -11.23
C GLY A 174 4.26 10.85 -10.45
N ASP A 175 3.86 10.57 -9.21
CA ASP A 175 4.40 9.40 -8.49
C ASP A 175 3.98 8.12 -9.21
N ASP A 176 4.85 7.12 -9.24
CA ASP A 176 4.61 5.90 -10.02
C ASP A 176 3.57 4.99 -9.33
N PRO A 177 2.35 4.83 -9.91
CA PRO A 177 1.36 3.89 -9.39
C PRO A 177 1.83 2.43 -9.39
N ALA A 178 2.82 2.08 -10.22
CA ALA A 178 3.37 0.72 -10.29
C ALA A 178 4.22 0.33 -9.06
N ASN A 179 4.62 1.28 -8.20
CA ASN A 179 5.36 0.96 -6.98
C ASN A 179 4.51 0.25 -5.91
N GLY A 180 3.18 0.30 -6.02
CA GLY A 180 2.25 -0.40 -5.13
C GLY A 180 1.97 0.27 -3.78
N TRP A 181 2.86 1.13 -3.29
CA TRP A 181 2.69 1.81 -2.00
C TRP A 181 1.39 2.63 -1.93
N HIS A 182 1.09 3.40 -2.98
CA HIS A 182 -0.15 4.16 -3.07
C HIS A 182 -1.37 3.25 -3.04
N ALA A 183 -1.33 2.14 -3.77
CA ALA A 183 -2.42 1.18 -3.80
C ALA A 183 -2.63 0.50 -2.42
N ALA A 184 -1.55 0.17 -1.70
CA ALA A 184 -1.60 -0.32 -0.33
C ALA A 184 -2.23 0.68 0.65
N ALA A 185 -1.81 1.96 0.64
CA ALA A 185 -2.39 3.00 1.49
C ALA A 185 -3.86 3.26 1.18
N ILE A 186 -4.20 3.36 -0.11
CA ILE A 186 -5.58 3.56 -0.58
C ILE A 186 -6.44 2.37 -0.14
N ARG A 187 -5.95 1.14 -0.32
CA ARG A 187 -6.64 -0.07 0.12
C ARG A 187 -6.86 -0.04 1.63
N ALA A 188 -5.88 0.39 2.42
CA ALA A 188 -6.02 0.46 3.87
C ALA A 188 -7.15 1.40 4.32
N VAL A 189 -7.26 2.58 3.68
CA VAL A 189 -8.36 3.52 3.93
C VAL A 189 -9.70 2.92 3.51
N LEU A 190 -9.77 2.34 2.31
CA LEU A 190 -11.01 1.76 1.78
C LEU A 190 -11.46 0.53 2.56
N MET A 191 -10.55 -0.33 3.02
CA MET A 191 -10.85 -1.55 3.78
C MET A 191 -11.67 -1.23 5.03
N ARG A 192 -11.28 -0.20 5.78
CA ARG A 192 -12.05 0.23 6.97
C ARG A 192 -13.39 0.85 6.60
N LEU A 193 -13.44 1.71 5.58
CA LEU A 193 -14.68 2.37 5.12
C LEU A 193 -15.71 1.39 4.53
N ASP A 194 -15.24 0.37 3.84
CA ASP A 194 -16.07 -0.61 3.16
C ASP A 194 -16.49 -1.74 4.10
N THR A 195 -15.68 -2.06 5.12
CA THR A 195 -16.07 -3.04 6.15
C THR A 195 -17.33 -2.59 6.88
N GLU A 196 -17.46 -1.29 7.17
CA GLU A 196 -18.69 -0.69 7.72
C GLU A 196 -19.91 -0.88 6.79
N LYS A 197 -19.67 -1.11 5.50
CA LYS A 197 -20.69 -1.34 4.46
C LYS A 197 -20.80 -2.81 4.03
N GLY A 198 -20.14 -3.73 4.75
CA GLY A 198 -20.13 -5.17 4.45
C GLY A 198 -19.37 -5.54 3.17
N ARG A 199 -18.41 -4.71 2.73
CA ARG A 199 -17.57 -4.94 1.55
C ARG A 199 -16.10 -4.95 1.94
N ARG A 200 -15.26 -5.59 1.13
CA ARG A 200 -13.81 -5.60 1.32
C ARG A 200 -13.13 -5.37 -0.03
N PRO A 201 -12.22 -4.39 -0.15
CA PRO A 201 -11.42 -4.24 -1.36
C PRO A 201 -10.53 -5.48 -1.57
N ASP A 202 -10.43 -5.90 -2.84
CA ASP A 202 -9.63 -7.05 -3.23
C ASP A 202 -8.16 -6.88 -2.85
N VAL A 203 -7.51 -7.99 -2.54
CA VAL A 203 -6.06 -8.03 -2.30
C VAL A 203 -5.29 -8.11 -3.62
N SER A 204 -5.85 -8.80 -4.61
CA SER A 204 -5.23 -9.07 -5.91
C SER A 204 -6.21 -8.77 -7.04
N LEU A 205 -5.79 -9.01 -8.29
CA LEU A 205 -6.66 -8.83 -9.45
C LEU A 205 -7.92 -9.69 -9.37
N ASP A 206 -9.06 -9.08 -9.07
CA ASP A 206 -10.38 -9.63 -9.35
C ASP A 206 -10.93 -9.10 -10.68
N ILE A 207 -11.25 -9.99 -11.63
CA ILE A 207 -11.87 -9.59 -12.89
C ILE A 207 -13.39 -9.41 -12.78
N THR A 208 -13.99 -9.91 -11.71
CA THR A 208 -15.44 -9.91 -11.49
C THR A 208 -15.95 -8.66 -10.78
N GLU A 209 -15.08 -7.94 -10.07
CA GLU A 209 -15.38 -6.67 -9.40
C GLU A 209 -16.13 -5.71 -10.35
N LYS A 210 -17.27 -5.20 -9.85
CA LYS A 210 -18.26 -4.40 -10.57
C LYS A 210 -18.11 -2.92 -10.34
N ASN A 211 -17.29 -2.48 -9.39
CA ASN A 211 -17.08 -1.08 -9.11
C ASN A 211 -16.54 -0.34 -10.37
N PRO A 212 -17.19 0.78 -10.77
CA PRO A 212 -16.82 1.49 -11.97
C PRO A 212 -15.39 2.05 -11.91
N GLY A 213 -14.95 2.56 -10.75
CA GLY A 213 -13.59 3.05 -10.56
C GLY A 213 -12.56 1.95 -10.79
N TYR A 214 -12.75 0.79 -10.16
CA TYR A 214 -11.86 -0.36 -10.31
C TYR A 214 -11.77 -0.84 -11.77
N ARG A 215 -12.90 -1.02 -12.45
CA ARG A 215 -12.95 -1.41 -13.88
C ARG A 215 -12.25 -0.40 -14.79
N LEU A 216 -12.45 0.90 -14.54
CA LEU A 216 -11.77 1.95 -15.30
C LEU A 216 -10.26 1.95 -15.07
N GLY A 217 -9.81 1.66 -13.85
CA GLY A 217 -8.40 1.45 -13.54
C GLY A 217 -7.80 0.29 -14.35
N ARG A 218 -8.51 -0.86 -14.37
CA ARG A 218 -8.13 -2.02 -15.19
C ARG A 218 -8.08 -1.67 -16.68
N LEU A 219 -9.10 -0.99 -17.19
CA LEU A 219 -9.15 -0.56 -18.59
C LEU A 219 -7.94 0.32 -18.93
N PHE A 220 -7.63 1.29 -18.07
CA PHE A 220 -6.49 2.19 -18.27
C PHE A 220 -5.15 1.41 -18.33
N ALA A 221 -4.96 0.41 -17.46
CA ALA A 221 -3.77 -0.44 -17.50
C ALA A 221 -3.66 -1.25 -18.81
N VAL A 222 -4.77 -1.77 -19.34
CA VAL A 222 -4.77 -2.50 -20.63
C VAL A 222 -4.47 -1.57 -21.81
N LEU A 223 -4.95 -0.32 -21.78
CA LEU A 223 -4.64 0.69 -22.79
C LEU A 223 -3.15 1.07 -22.77
N GLU A 224 -2.55 1.20 -21.57
CA GLU A 224 -1.12 1.45 -21.40
C GLU A 224 -0.30 0.26 -21.90
N GLU A 225 -0.72 -0.96 -21.56
CA GLU A 225 -0.09 -2.20 -22.06
C GLU A 225 -0.03 -2.24 -23.59
N ALA A 226 -1.11 -1.83 -24.26
CA ALA A 226 -1.16 -1.76 -25.72
C ALA A 226 -0.16 -0.75 -26.30
N GLN A 227 -0.04 0.43 -25.68
CA GLN A 227 0.94 1.44 -26.08
C GLN A 227 2.37 0.93 -25.90
N GLU A 228 2.69 0.37 -24.72
CA GLU A 228 4.04 -0.10 -24.41
C GLU A 228 4.50 -1.22 -25.33
N GLN A 229 3.61 -2.17 -25.65
CA GLN A 229 3.93 -3.28 -26.55
C GLN A 229 4.02 -2.84 -28.01
N ALA A 230 3.23 -1.86 -28.45
CA ALA A 230 3.29 -1.38 -29.83
C ALA A 230 4.53 -0.52 -30.12
N LEU A 231 5.07 0.16 -29.10
CA LEU A 231 6.16 1.14 -29.28
C LEU A 231 7.51 0.67 -28.72
N ASP A 232 7.65 -0.62 -28.39
CA ASP A 232 8.89 -1.25 -27.91
C ASP A 232 9.58 -0.45 -26.78
N ARG A 233 8.79 0.09 -25.84
CA ARG A 233 9.22 0.95 -24.73
C ARG A 233 9.96 2.25 -25.11
N ASN A 234 10.03 2.59 -26.40
CA ASN A 234 10.70 3.79 -26.89
C ASN A 234 9.75 5.01 -26.84
N VAL A 235 9.12 5.23 -25.68
CA VAL A 235 8.07 6.22 -25.50
C VAL A 235 8.56 7.34 -24.57
N ASN A 236 8.61 8.57 -25.09
CA ASN A 236 9.02 9.75 -24.32
C ASN A 236 8.05 10.11 -23.18
N ALA A 237 6.76 9.78 -23.34
CA ALA A 237 5.73 9.93 -22.31
C ALA A 237 4.59 8.95 -22.56
N THR A 238 4.25 8.15 -21.56
CA THR A 238 3.17 7.16 -21.62
C THR A 238 1.80 7.83 -21.44
N ILE A 239 0.72 7.13 -21.77
CA ILE A 239 -0.63 7.60 -21.45
C ILE A 239 -0.82 7.78 -19.94
N ARG A 240 -0.11 6.99 -19.10
CA ARG A 240 -0.10 7.16 -17.64
C ARG A 240 0.39 8.55 -17.26
N ASP A 241 1.54 8.95 -17.77
CA ASP A 241 2.19 10.22 -17.40
C ASP A 241 1.31 11.43 -17.77
N ARG A 242 0.50 11.32 -18.84
CA ARG A 242 -0.34 12.41 -19.34
C ARG A 242 -1.76 12.41 -18.83
N TYR A 243 -2.34 11.22 -18.62
CA TYR A 243 -3.78 11.08 -18.47
C TYR A 243 -4.21 10.39 -17.17
N PHE A 244 -3.31 9.86 -16.33
CA PHE A 244 -3.74 9.16 -15.11
C PHE A 244 -4.63 10.03 -14.21
N GLY A 245 -4.26 11.29 -14.00
CA GLY A 245 -5.04 12.21 -13.17
C GLY A 245 -6.41 12.54 -13.75
N ALA A 246 -6.49 12.81 -15.04
CA ALA A 246 -7.75 13.12 -15.71
C ALA A 246 -8.64 11.87 -15.89
N ALA A 247 -8.06 10.70 -16.19
CA ALA A 247 -8.77 9.43 -16.33
C ALA A 247 -9.36 8.95 -15.01
N SER A 248 -8.64 9.13 -13.89
CA SER A 248 -9.15 8.80 -12.56
C SER A 248 -10.22 9.80 -12.10
N ALA A 249 -10.12 11.09 -12.42
CA ALA A 249 -11.07 12.10 -11.96
C ALA A 249 -12.33 12.22 -12.83
N THR A 250 -12.15 12.34 -14.15
CA THR A 250 -13.20 12.60 -15.15
C THR A 250 -13.10 11.62 -16.32
N PRO A 251 -13.49 10.34 -16.13
CA PRO A 251 -13.32 9.30 -17.15
C PRO A 251 -13.94 9.64 -18.51
N ALA A 252 -15.15 10.23 -18.51
CA ALA A 252 -15.89 10.52 -19.73
C ALA A 252 -15.16 11.45 -20.72
N THR A 253 -14.26 12.32 -20.24
CA THR A 253 -13.53 13.25 -21.10
C THR A 253 -12.27 12.63 -21.72
N VAL A 254 -11.74 11.55 -21.12
CA VAL A 254 -10.42 11.00 -21.46
C VAL A 254 -10.53 9.65 -22.16
N PHE A 255 -11.35 8.72 -21.66
CA PHE A 255 -11.41 7.36 -22.22
C PHE A 255 -11.81 7.29 -23.70
N PRO A 256 -12.74 8.11 -24.22
CA PRO A 256 -13.02 8.12 -25.67
C PRO A 256 -11.80 8.51 -26.53
N LEU A 257 -10.92 9.38 -26.01
CA LEU A 257 -9.67 9.73 -26.67
C LEU A 257 -8.69 8.54 -26.65
N LEU A 258 -8.50 7.91 -25.49
CA LEU A 258 -7.59 6.78 -25.35
C LEU A 258 -8.03 5.56 -26.18
N LEU A 259 -9.33 5.29 -26.25
CA LEU A 259 -9.90 4.19 -27.04
C LEU A 259 -9.76 4.40 -28.55
N ARG A 260 -9.75 5.65 -29.03
CA ARG A 260 -9.38 5.93 -30.42
C ARG A 260 -7.88 5.75 -30.64
N GLY A 261 -7.06 6.24 -29.71
CA GLY A 261 -5.60 6.11 -29.77
C GLY A 261 -5.13 4.66 -29.81
N VAL A 262 -5.74 3.77 -29.03
CA VAL A 262 -5.33 2.36 -28.95
C VAL A 262 -5.52 1.60 -30.27
N GLN A 263 -6.43 2.03 -31.15
CA GLN A 263 -6.63 1.38 -32.45
C GLN A 263 -5.36 1.43 -33.32
N ASN A 264 -4.58 2.51 -33.22
CA ASN A 264 -3.30 2.61 -33.94
C ASN A 264 -2.26 1.65 -33.36
N HIS A 265 -2.21 1.51 -32.04
CA HIS A 265 -1.34 0.57 -31.35
C HIS A 265 -1.69 -0.89 -31.72
N LEU A 266 -2.98 -1.23 -31.69
CA LEU A 266 -3.46 -2.54 -32.13
C LEU A 266 -3.16 -2.79 -33.62
N GLY A 267 -3.34 -1.79 -34.48
CA GLY A 267 -3.03 -1.90 -35.91
C GLY A 267 -1.56 -2.22 -36.17
N LYS A 268 -0.64 -1.63 -35.40
CA LYS A 268 0.78 -1.97 -35.45
C LYS A 268 1.04 -3.37 -34.88
N LEU A 269 0.50 -3.68 -33.70
CA LEU A 269 0.65 -5.00 -33.09
C LEU A 269 0.14 -6.13 -33.97
N ARG A 270 -0.97 -5.96 -34.71
CA ARG A 270 -1.46 -6.99 -35.64
C ARG A 270 -0.47 -7.32 -36.76
N LYS A 271 0.45 -6.41 -37.09
CA LYS A 271 1.52 -6.64 -38.09
C LYS A 271 2.75 -7.28 -37.44
N ASP A 272 3.19 -6.71 -36.32
CA ASP A 272 4.49 -7.04 -35.73
C ASP A 272 4.39 -8.20 -34.72
N ASN A 273 3.29 -8.30 -33.98
CA ASN A 273 3.01 -9.33 -32.98
C ASN A 273 1.49 -9.63 -32.87
N PRO A 274 0.92 -10.42 -33.80
CA PRO A 274 -0.51 -10.70 -33.84
C PRO A 274 -1.06 -11.32 -32.55
N GLY A 275 -0.27 -12.16 -31.87
CA GLY A 275 -0.66 -12.78 -30.61
C GLY A 275 -0.87 -11.77 -29.49
N ALA A 276 -0.01 -10.76 -29.39
CA ALA A 276 -0.17 -9.65 -28.45
C ALA A 276 -1.44 -8.84 -28.74
N ALA A 277 -1.70 -8.53 -30.02
CA ALA A 277 -2.92 -7.81 -30.41
C ALA A 277 -4.19 -8.54 -29.97
N ILE A 278 -4.30 -9.84 -30.27
CA ILE A 278 -5.44 -10.68 -29.88
C ILE A 278 -5.59 -10.72 -28.35
N GLY A 279 -4.47 -10.85 -27.63
CA GLY A 279 -4.46 -10.87 -26.16
C GLY A 279 -5.02 -9.57 -25.55
N ILE A 280 -4.59 -8.43 -26.08
CA ILE A 280 -5.05 -7.10 -25.63
C ILE A 280 -6.51 -6.87 -26.01
N GLU A 281 -6.93 -7.18 -27.24
CA GLU A 281 -8.31 -7.04 -27.69
C GLU A 281 -9.28 -7.85 -26.82
N ARG A 282 -8.90 -9.08 -26.46
CA ARG A 282 -9.67 -9.91 -25.53
C ARG A 282 -9.80 -9.27 -24.15
N LYS A 283 -8.71 -8.72 -23.60
CA LYS A 283 -8.74 -8.01 -22.31
C LYS A 283 -9.61 -6.75 -22.38
N LEU A 284 -9.50 -5.96 -23.45
CA LEU A 284 -10.32 -4.78 -23.69
C LEU A 284 -11.80 -5.17 -23.75
N GLY A 285 -12.14 -6.21 -24.51
CA GLY A 285 -13.52 -6.71 -24.62
C GLY A 285 -14.07 -7.17 -23.28
N GLU A 286 -13.29 -7.92 -22.49
CA GLU A 286 -13.67 -8.37 -21.14
C GLU A 286 -13.97 -7.18 -20.22
N VAL A 287 -13.04 -6.24 -20.07
CA VAL A 287 -13.24 -5.10 -19.16
C VAL A 287 -14.39 -4.21 -19.63
N MET A 288 -14.47 -3.93 -20.95
CA MET A 288 -15.52 -3.09 -21.52
C MET A 288 -16.91 -3.71 -21.42
N SER A 289 -17.04 -5.04 -21.47
CA SER A 289 -18.33 -5.73 -21.30
C SER A 289 -18.96 -5.46 -19.92
N GLY A 290 -18.12 -5.13 -18.93
CA GLY A 290 -18.55 -4.74 -17.60
C GLY A 290 -18.81 -3.24 -17.41
N ILE A 291 -18.42 -2.40 -18.36
CA ILE A 291 -18.67 -0.96 -18.26
C ILE A 291 -20.07 -0.69 -18.82
N GLY A 292 -20.85 0.16 -18.14
CA GLY A 292 -22.18 0.53 -18.59
C GLY A 292 -22.17 1.23 -19.96
N SER A 293 -23.35 1.61 -20.44
CA SER A 293 -23.51 2.26 -21.77
C SER A 293 -22.76 3.59 -21.92
N ALA A 294 -22.33 4.22 -20.83
CA ALA A 294 -21.57 5.45 -20.83
C ALA A 294 -20.51 5.49 -19.71
N PHE A 295 -19.43 6.23 -19.94
CA PHE A 295 -18.44 6.53 -18.92
C PHE A 295 -18.98 7.53 -17.90
N ALA A 296 -18.59 7.36 -16.63
CA ALA A 296 -18.94 8.30 -15.57
C ALA A 296 -18.35 9.69 -15.86
N PRO A 297 -19.14 10.78 -15.74
CA PRO A 297 -18.62 12.14 -15.91
C PRO A 297 -17.52 12.50 -14.91
N ALA A 298 -17.68 12.02 -13.67
CA ALA A 298 -16.70 12.17 -12.60
C ALA A 298 -16.76 10.97 -11.64
N LEU A 299 -15.61 10.60 -11.07
CA LEU A 299 -15.53 9.61 -9.99
C LEU A 299 -15.44 10.30 -8.63
N ARG A 300 -16.08 9.71 -7.61
CA ARG A 300 -15.89 10.10 -6.21
C ARG A 300 -14.48 9.73 -5.74
N LEU A 301 -14.02 10.34 -4.65
CA LEU A 301 -12.67 10.12 -4.14
C LEU A 301 -12.38 8.64 -3.86
N GLU A 302 -13.33 7.90 -3.31
CA GLU A 302 -13.18 6.47 -3.05
C GLU A 302 -13.05 5.66 -4.34
N ASP A 303 -13.80 6.02 -5.39
CA ASP A 303 -13.73 5.34 -6.69
C ASP A 303 -12.49 5.74 -7.49
N GLN A 304 -11.96 6.95 -7.28
CA GLN A 304 -10.62 7.33 -7.73
C GLN A 304 -9.54 6.48 -7.05
N GLY A 305 -9.73 6.15 -5.77
CA GLY A 305 -8.88 5.19 -5.06
C GLY A 305 -8.98 3.79 -5.66
N ARG A 306 -10.21 3.29 -5.89
CA ARG A 306 -10.43 1.99 -6.53
C ARG A 306 -9.86 1.93 -7.95
N PHE A 307 -9.89 3.03 -8.69
CA PHE A 307 -9.19 3.16 -9.97
C PHE A 307 -7.70 2.88 -9.82
N ALA A 308 -7.03 3.49 -8.84
CA ALA A 308 -5.60 3.25 -8.60
C ALA A 308 -5.30 1.79 -8.24
N ILE A 309 -6.14 1.16 -7.40
CA ILE A 309 -6.00 -0.26 -7.05
C ILE A 309 -6.20 -1.16 -8.29
N GLY A 310 -7.28 -0.98 -9.04
CA GLY A 310 -7.57 -1.79 -10.23
C GLY A 310 -6.52 -1.64 -11.33
N TYR A 311 -5.98 -0.44 -11.48
CA TYR A 311 -4.83 -0.17 -12.33
C TYR A 311 -3.60 -0.97 -11.88
N TYR A 312 -3.25 -0.89 -10.58
CA TYR A 312 -2.10 -1.59 -10.02
C TYR A 312 -2.22 -3.10 -10.19
N HIS A 313 -3.35 -3.70 -9.82
CA HIS A 313 -3.60 -5.13 -9.97
C HIS A 313 -3.47 -5.59 -11.43
N GLN A 314 -4.09 -4.86 -12.37
CA GLN A 314 -4.10 -5.24 -13.78
C GLN A 314 -2.73 -5.09 -14.44
N ARG A 315 -1.99 -4.02 -14.11
CA ARG A 315 -0.62 -3.80 -14.58
C ARG A 315 0.34 -4.86 -14.05
N SER A 316 0.18 -5.24 -12.78
CA SER A 316 1.06 -6.19 -12.12
C SER A 316 0.88 -7.64 -12.56
N ASP A 317 -0.35 -8.10 -12.84
CA ASP A 317 -0.63 -9.46 -13.34
C ASP A 317 0.13 -9.78 -14.64
N ARG A 318 0.42 -8.75 -15.45
CA ARG A 318 1.26 -8.87 -16.65
C ARG A 318 2.68 -9.33 -16.34
N PHE A 319 3.29 -8.80 -15.28
CA PHE A 319 4.69 -9.09 -14.95
C PHE A 319 4.84 -10.48 -14.34
N ARG A 320 3.87 -10.92 -13.53
CA ARG A 320 3.82 -12.28 -12.99
C ARG A 320 3.83 -13.34 -14.10
N LYS A 321 2.99 -13.17 -15.13
CA LYS A 321 2.95 -14.08 -16.29
C LYS A 321 4.25 -14.13 -17.11
N LYS A 322 5.12 -13.13 -16.98
CA LYS A 322 6.42 -13.10 -17.66
C LYS A 322 7.49 -13.87 -16.88
N GLU A 323 7.39 -13.91 -15.55
CA GLU A 323 8.27 -14.69 -14.67
C GLU A 323 7.92 -16.18 -14.67
N ASP A 324 6.63 -16.52 -14.80
CA ASP A 324 6.15 -17.91 -14.87
C ASP A 324 6.31 -18.57 -16.25
N ALA A 325 6.76 -17.84 -17.27
CA ALA A 325 7.03 -18.41 -18.59
C ALA A 325 8.34 -19.21 -18.55
N PRO A 326 8.35 -20.52 -18.88
CA PRO A 326 9.58 -21.30 -18.89
C PRO A 326 10.59 -20.66 -19.85
N ALA A 327 11.83 -20.52 -19.38
CA ALA A 327 12.96 -20.09 -20.19
C ALA A 327 13.25 -21.14 -21.27
N THR A 328 12.47 -21.16 -22.35
CA THR A 328 12.67 -22.07 -23.47
C THR A 328 13.89 -21.64 -24.30
N ALA A 329 14.97 -22.39 -24.10
CA ALA A 329 15.93 -22.85 -25.10
C ALA A 329 16.69 -21.79 -25.91
N ALA A 330 17.73 -21.20 -25.31
CA ALA A 330 18.97 -20.93 -26.04
C ALA A 330 19.82 -22.21 -26.03
N VAL A 331 19.47 -23.19 -26.87
CA VAL A 331 20.37 -24.31 -27.18
C VAL A 331 21.42 -23.74 -28.14
N ASN A 332 22.61 -23.44 -27.62
CA ASN A 332 23.80 -23.29 -28.44
C ASN A 332 24.09 -24.66 -29.07
N GLN A 333 23.71 -24.83 -30.33
CA GLN A 333 24.32 -25.83 -31.19
C GLN A 333 25.73 -25.35 -31.49
N GLY A 334 26.71 -25.90 -30.80
CA GLY A 334 28.10 -25.84 -31.22
C GLY A 334 28.30 -26.77 -32.40
N ASP A 335 28.61 -26.20 -33.57
CA ASP A 335 29.13 -26.94 -34.71
C ASP A 335 30.50 -27.54 -34.36
N PRO A 336 30.75 -28.82 -34.65
CA PRO A 336 32.08 -29.39 -34.62
C PRO A 336 32.73 -29.24 -36.01
N SER A 337 33.78 -28.43 -36.09
CA SER A 337 34.83 -28.51 -37.12
C SER A 337 36.14 -27.97 -36.57
#